data_AF-A0AA35IRM4-F1
#
_entry.id   AF-A0AA35IRM4-F1
#
_cell.length_a   1.000
_cell.length_b   1.000
_cell.length_c   1.000
_cell.angle_alpha   90.00
_cell.angle_beta   90.00
_cell.angle_gamma   90.00
#
_symmetry.space_group_name_H-M   'P 1'
#
loop_
_entity.id
_entity.type
_entity.pdbx_description
1 polymer ?
#
loop_
_entity_poly.entity_id
_entity_poly.type
_entity_poly.pdbx_seq_one_letter_code
_entity_poly.pdbx_strand_id
1 'polypeptide(L)' 'MVQHAPFLLGKFSDPFLAVMVGCISYYVYERKMGRPQGHHLHELMKKRWDAHKR' A
#
# COMPACT_ATOMS: atom_id res chain seq x y z
N MET A 1 36.17 -4.82 -11.83
CA MET A 1 35.17 -4.26 -12.78
C MET A 1 33.84 -4.21 -12.06
N VAL A 2 33.43 -3.05 -11.56
CA VAL A 2 32.11 -2.88 -10.97
C VAL A 2 31.12 -2.78 -12.12
N GLN A 3 30.21 -3.74 -12.20
CA GLN A 3 29.12 -3.75 -13.18
C GLN A 3 28.23 -2.54 -12.88
N HIS A 4 28.26 -1.53 -13.74
CA HIS A 4 27.23 -0.50 -13.74
C HIS A 4 25.94 -1.16 -14.21
N ALA A 5 25.18 -1.74 -13.27
CA ALA A 5 23.77 -2.00 -13.46
C ALA A 5 23.11 -0.62 -13.45
N PRO A 6 22.75 -0.04 -14.60
CA PRO A 6 22.11 1.25 -14.60
C PRO A 6 20.75 0.96 -13.98
N PHE A 7 20.43 1.63 -12.87
CA PHE A 7 19.23 1.44 -12.07
C PHE A 7 17.94 1.80 -12.84
N LEU A 8 17.82 1.53 -14.14
CA LEU A 8 16.64 1.83 -14.96
C LEU A 8 15.40 1.10 -14.45
N LEU A 9 15.55 -0.18 -14.04
CA LEU A 9 14.48 -0.87 -13.33
C LEU A 9 14.26 -0.23 -11.96
N GLY A 10 15.34 0.02 -11.21
CA GLY A 10 15.30 0.66 -9.89
C GLY A 10 14.58 2.00 -9.87
N LYS A 11 14.77 2.89 -10.85
CA LYS A 11 14.22 4.26 -10.82
C LYS A 11 12.69 4.30 -10.82
N PHE A 12 12.04 3.33 -11.45
CA PHE A 12 10.58 3.20 -11.47
C PHE A 12 10.07 2.13 -10.52
N SER A 13 10.85 1.06 -10.28
CA SER A 13 10.47 0.01 -9.35
C SER A 13 10.62 0.45 -7.89
N ASP A 14 11.56 1.34 -7.57
CA ASP A 14 11.81 1.85 -6.23
C ASP A 14 10.62 2.64 -5.66
N PRO A 15 10.02 3.63 -6.37
CA PRO A 15 8.80 4.28 -5.87
C PRO A 15 7.61 3.32 -5.81
N PHE A 16 7.49 2.37 -6.75
CA PHE A 16 6.44 1.35 -6.69
C PHE A 16 6.58 0.47 -5.45
N LEU A 17 7.79 -0.03 -5.18
CA LEU A 17 8.10 -0.82 -3.99
C LEU A 17 7.93 0.01 -2.71
N ALA A 18 8.36 1.27 -2.69
CA ALA A 18 8.17 2.15 -1.54
C ALA A 18 6.68 2.32 -1.19
N VAL A 19 5.84 2.52 -2.21
CA VAL A 19 4.38 2.61 -2.01
C VAL A 19 3.81 1.26 -1.55
N MET A 20 4.21 0.15 -2.17
CA MET A 20 3.75 -1.19 -1.77
C MET A 20 4.13 -1.52 -0.32
N VAL A 21 5.38 -1.26 0.07
CA VAL A 21 5.87 -1.48 1.43
C VAL A 21 5.10 -0.57 2.40
N GLY A 22 4.87 0.70 2.06
CA GLY A 22 4.06 1.60 2.88
C GLY A 22 2.64 1.09 3.11
N CYS A 23 1.98 0.62 2.05
CA CYS A 23 0.64 0.01 2.14
C CYS A 23 0.65 -1.24 3.03
N ILE A 24 1.62 -2.14 2.85
CA ILE A 24 1.75 -3.37 3.65
C ILE A 24 2.02 -3.03 5.12
N SER A 25 2.93 -2.10 5.40
CA SER A 25 3.23 -1.63 6.76
C SER A 25 2.00 -1.06 7.45
N TYR A 26 1.19 -0.28 6.73
CA TYR A 26 -0.08 0.23 7.25
C TYR A 26 -1.07 -0.90 7.57
N TYR A 27 -1.18 -1.90 6.69
CA TYR A 27 -2.05 -3.05 6.91
C TYR A 27 -1.62 -3.89 8.12
N VAL A 28 -0.31 -4.10 8.29
CA VAL A 28 0.27 -4.78 9.45
C VAL A 28 0.03 -3.97 10.73
N TYR A 29 0.16 -2.65 10.67
CA TYR A 29 -0.15 -1.76 11.78
C TYR A 29 -1.62 -1.86 12.21
N GLU A 30 -2.56 -1.80 11.26
CA GLU A 30 -4.00 -1.99 11.55
C GLU A 30 -4.27 -3.34 12.22
N ARG A 31 -3.61 -4.41 11.75
CA ARG A 31 -3.72 -5.75 12.34
C ARG A 31 -3.18 -5.82 13.77
N LYS A 32 -2.06 -5.14 14.06
CA LYS A 32 -1.44 -5.13 15.40
C LYS A 32 -2.21 -4.28 16.41
N MET A 33 -2.85 -3.19 15.96
CA MET A 33 -3.62 -2.31 16.84
C MET A 33 -5.01 -2.83 17.20
N GLY A 34 -5.43 -3.99 16.67
CA GLY A 34 -6.72 -4.59 17.02
C GLY A 34 -7.91 -3.69 16.66
N ARG A 35 -7.81 -2.99 15.53
CA ARG A 35 -8.85 -2.06 15.06
C ARG A 35 -10.18 -2.82 14.91
N PRO A 36 -11.30 -2.27 15.43
CA PRO A 36 -12.57 -2.99 15.42
C PRO A 36 -13.02 -3.30 13.99
N GLN A 37 -13.61 -4.49 13.81
CA GLN A 37 -14.18 -4.92 12.53
C GLN A 37 -15.21 -3.88 12.05
N GLY A 38 -15.14 -3.45 10.79
CA GLY A 38 -15.96 -2.35 10.23
C GLY A 38 -15.22 -1.02 10.02
N HIS A 39 -14.00 -0.87 10.56
CA HIS A 39 -13.15 0.32 10.43
C HIS A 39 -11.87 0.09 9.65
N HIS A 40 -11.71 -1.04 8.98
CA HIS A 40 -10.55 -1.27 8.14
C HIS A 40 -10.58 -0.38 6.91
N LEU A 41 -9.40 0.02 6.43
CA LEU A 41 -9.27 0.89 5.26
C LEU A 41 -10.04 0.34 4.05
N HIS A 42 -10.00 -0.98 3.82
CA HIS A 42 -10.70 -1.62 2.71
C HIS A 42 -12.24 -1.51 2.81
N GLU A 43 -12.79 -1.57 4.03
CA GLU A 43 -14.24 -1.44 4.27
C GLU A 43 -14.69 0.02 4.09
N LEU A 44 -13.86 0.98 4.51
CA LEU A 44 -14.09 2.40 4.29
C LEU A 44 -14.02 2.76 2.80
N MET A 45 -13.05 2.21 2.07
CA MET A 45 -12.96 2.37 0.62
C MET A 45 -14.17 1.76 -0.08
N LYS A 46 -14.60 0.56 0.31
CA LYS A 46 -15.80 -0.08 -0.22
C LYS A 46 -17.06 0.76 0.04
N LYS A 47 -17.26 1.22 1.28
CA LYS A 47 -18.38 2.13 1.62
C LYS A 47 -18.38 3.40 0.77
N ARG A 48 -17.20 4.01 0.55
CA ARG A 48 -17.07 5.22 -0.26
C ARG A 48 -17.38 4.96 -1.73
N TRP A 49 -16.91 3.84 -2.26
CA TRP A 49 -17.17 3.43 -3.64
C TRP A 49 -18.66 3.15 -3.87
N ASP A 50 -19.29 2.40 -2.97
CA ASP A 50 -20.73 2.11 -3.02
C ASP A 50 -21.58 3.38 -2.88
N ALA A 51 -21.16 4.33 -2.03
CA ALA A 51 -21.82 5.63 -1.88
C ALA A 51 -21.69 6.50 -3.14
N HIS A 52 -20.57 6.43 -3.86
CA HIS A 52 -20.37 7.17 -5.10
C HIS A 52 -21.16 6.60 -6.29
N LYS A 53 -21.57 5.33 -6.20
CA LYS A 53 -22.32 4.63 -7.26
C LYS A 53 -23.84 4.82 -7.17
N ARG A 54 -24.34 5.45 -6.10
CA ARG A 54 -25.75 5.81 -5.87
C ARG A 54 -26.02 7.23 -6.34
#